data_AF-A0A2V5QUB2-F1
#
_entry.id   AF-A0A2V5QUB2-F1
#
_cell.length_a   1.000
_cell.length_b   1.000
_cell.length_c   1.000
_cell.angle_alpha   90.00
_cell.angle_beta   90.00
_cell.angle_gamma   90.00
#
_symmetry.space_group_name_H-M   'P 1'
#
loop_
_entity.id
_entity.type
_entity.pdbx_description
1 polymer ?
#
loop_
_entity_poly.entity_id
_entity_poly.type
_entity_poly.pdbx_seq_one_letter_code
_entity_poly.pdbx_strand_id
1 'polypeptide(L)'
;LDYIGCEKLEPRVFQQLLRGFSRACQSAGCALLGGETAQMPGIYHENEYDLAGCIVGLVERRGIIDGSKIRPGDVILGLESNGLHTNGYSLAREVLFGKMRLKVSSHLKGSTITVGEELLRVHKNYQPLLAKIPSGMIKGLAHITGGGLIDNLPRILPANCDAVIETKSWRVPRIFRILQQEGNIESHEMYQVFNMGIGMVAIVAEGDANRAISLLRAKRIGRIDRGAGKTLLMF
;
A
#
# COMPACT_ATOMS: atom_id res chain seq x y z
N LEU A 1 17.71 4.66 7.14
CA LEU A 1 18.01 6.07 7.48
C LEU A 1 16.68 6.78 7.60
N ASP A 2 16.52 7.67 8.57
CA ASP A 2 15.33 8.48 8.77
C ASP A 2 15.64 9.96 8.80
N TYR A 3 14.65 10.78 8.48
CA TYR A 3 14.68 12.23 8.59
C TYR A 3 13.37 12.69 9.20
N ILE A 4 13.46 13.54 10.23
CA ILE A 4 12.30 14.12 10.92
C ILE A 4 12.40 15.63 10.85
N GLY A 5 11.50 16.26 10.09
CA GLY A 5 11.30 17.72 10.11
C GLY A 5 10.11 18.07 11.00
N CYS A 6 10.19 19.12 11.80
CA CYS A 6 9.07 19.55 12.65
C CYS A 6 9.12 21.04 12.94
N GLU A 7 8.01 21.63 13.40
CA GLU A 7 8.01 23.00 13.93
C GLU A 7 8.85 23.06 15.21
N LYS A 8 8.53 22.20 16.16
CA LYS A 8 9.23 22.02 17.43
C LYS A 8 9.38 20.54 17.75
N LEU A 9 10.57 20.18 18.22
CA LEU A 9 10.88 18.80 18.62
C LEU A 9 10.29 18.51 20.00
N GLU A 10 9.12 17.87 20.04
CA GLU A 10 8.54 17.39 21.29
C GLU A 10 9.18 16.04 21.69
N PRO A 11 9.83 15.94 22.87
CA PRO A 11 10.61 14.76 23.24
C PRO A 11 9.81 13.45 23.31
N ARG A 12 8.55 13.47 23.75
CA ARG A 12 7.69 12.28 23.83
C ARG A 12 7.31 11.81 22.44
N VAL A 13 6.93 12.71 21.53
CA VAL A 13 6.62 12.39 20.12
C VAL A 13 7.86 11.80 19.46
N PHE A 14 9.02 12.46 19.59
CA PHE A 14 10.27 11.97 19.02
C PHE A 14 10.63 10.56 19.50
N GLN A 15 10.51 10.28 20.81
CA GLN A 15 10.73 8.93 21.33
C GLN A 15 9.76 7.89 20.77
N GLN A 16 8.49 8.24 20.55
CA GLN A 16 7.51 7.34 19.93
C GLN A 16 7.86 7.04 18.47
N LEU A 17 8.30 8.05 17.72
CA LEU A 17 8.74 7.91 16.33
C LEU A 17 9.95 6.97 16.23
N LEU A 18 11.00 7.19 17.04
CA LEU A 18 12.17 6.33 17.07
C LEU A 18 11.84 4.88 17.45
N ARG A 19 10.91 4.68 18.41
CA ARG A 19 10.41 3.34 18.74
C ARG A 19 9.68 2.69 17.56
N GLY A 20 8.91 3.47 16.81
CA GLY A 20 8.25 3.02 15.58
C GLY A 20 9.25 2.56 14.52
N PHE A 21 10.24 3.40 14.20
CA PHE A 21 11.30 3.06 13.24
C PHE A 21 12.09 1.82 13.68
N SER A 22 12.53 1.77 14.94
CA SER A 22 13.27 0.64 15.49
C SER A 22 12.48 -0.68 15.35
N ARG A 23 11.20 -0.69 15.73
CA ARG A 23 10.32 -1.85 15.58
C ARG A 23 10.14 -2.25 14.12
N ALA A 24 9.94 -1.28 13.22
CA ALA A 24 9.77 -1.53 11.80
C ALA A 24 11.05 -2.15 11.20
N CYS A 25 12.21 -1.57 11.47
CA CYS A 25 13.52 -2.07 11.03
C CYS A 25 13.78 -3.49 11.53
N GLN A 26 13.53 -3.74 12.82
CA GLN A 26 13.66 -5.08 13.41
C GLN A 26 12.74 -6.08 12.72
N SER A 27 11.48 -5.72 12.46
CA SER A 27 10.51 -6.61 11.78
C SER A 27 10.87 -6.91 10.33
N ALA A 28 11.59 -6.00 9.68
CA ALA A 28 12.08 -6.15 8.31
C ALA A 28 13.46 -6.81 8.22
N GLY A 29 14.10 -7.10 9.37
CA GLY A 29 15.47 -7.63 9.41
C GLY A 29 16.51 -6.64 8.87
N CYS A 30 16.26 -5.33 8.96
CA CYS A 30 17.20 -4.30 8.53
C CYS A 30 17.72 -3.47 9.71
N ALA A 31 18.90 -2.87 9.54
CA ALA A 31 19.51 -2.01 10.53
C ALA A 31 19.02 -0.57 10.39
N LEU A 32 18.69 0.08 11.52
CA LEU A 32 18.50 1.52 11.58
C LEU A 32 19.88 2.17 11.76
N LEU A 33 20.50 2.59 10.66
CA LEU A 33 21.89 3.07 10.64
C LEU A 33 22.07 4.46 11.30
N GLY A 34 21.01 5.26 11.35
CA GLY A 34 21.04 6.63 11.81
C GLY A 34 19.94 7.44 11.15
N GLY A 35 19.77 8.67 11.62
CA GLY A 35 18.79 9.62 11.09
C GLY A 35 19.17 11.04 11.42
N GLU A 36 18.39 11.99 10.91
CA GLU A 36 18.59 13.42 11.09
C GLU A 36 17.30 14.09 11.59
N THR A 37 17.44 15.12 12.42
CA THR A 37 16.30 15.88 12.96
C THR A 37 16.44 17.36 12.66
N ALA A 38 15.39 17.98 12.14
CA ALA A 38 15.35 19.40 11.84
C ALA A 38 14.15 20.07 12.53
N GLN A 39 14.41 21.16 13.25
CA GLN A 39 13.38 22.07 13.77
C GLN A 39 13.32 23.31 12.87
N MET A 40 12.19 23.50 12.20
CA MET A 40 11.98 24.51 11.16
C MET A 40 10.61 25.18 11.34
N PRO A 41 10.43 26.02 12.38
CA PRO A 41 9.14 26.63 12.71
C PRO A 41 8.61 27.62 11.66
N GLY A 42 9.48 28.11 10.77
CA GLY A 42 9.08 28.91 9.61
C GLY A 42 8.55 28.10 8.42
N ILE A 43 8.64 26.76 8.47
CA ILE A 43 8.23 25.85 7.39
C ILE A 43 7.02 25.01 7.81
N TYR A 44 7.05 24.44 9.01
CA TYR A 44 5.99 23.56 9.51
C TYR A 44 4.98 24.33 10.36
N HIS A 45 3.71 23.90 10.30
CA HIS A 45 2.67 24.42 11.19
C HIS A 45 2.88 23.91 12.63
N GLU A 46 2.27 24.62 13.59
CA GLU A 46 2.34 24.29 15.01
C GLU A 46 1.90 22.84 15.26
N ASN A 47 2.71 22.09 16.00
CA ASN A 47 2.50 20.66 16.32
C ASN A 47 2.52 19.70 15.11
N GLU A 48 2.97 20.14 13.94
CA GLU A 48 3.17 19.27 12.78
C GLU A 48 4.62 18.81 12.63
N TYR A 49 4.76 17.63 12.05
CA TYR A 49 6.05 17.04 11.68
C TYR A 49 5.91 16.26 10.37
N ASP A 50 7.04 16.09 9.69
CA ASP A 50 7.20 15.32 8.47
C ASP A 50 8.28 14.26 8.65
N LEU A 51 8.05 13.10 8.04
CA LEU A 51 8.90 11.93 8.17
C LEU A 51 9.30 11.46 6.77
N ALA A 52 10.61 11.44 6.52
CA ALA A 52 11.17 10.77 5.38
C ALA A 52 12.06 9.61 5.81
N GLY A 53 12.13 8.59 4.98
CA GLY A 53 12.94 7.40 5.24
C GLY A 53 13.63 6.93 3.97
N CYS A 54 14.85 6.42 4.12
CA CYS A 54 15.60 5.79 3.04
C CYS A 54 15.96 4.36 3.45
N ILE A 55 15.62 3.42 2.56
CA ILE A 55 15.99 2.01 2.64
C ILE A 55 16.99 1.69 1.53
N VAL A 56 18.04 0.96 1.88
CA VAL A 56 19.05 0.47 0.94
C VAL A 56 19.01 -1.06 1.00
N GLY A 57 19.00 -1.69 -0.16
CA GLY A 57 19.00 -3.14 -0.30
C GLY A 57 19.93 -3.60 -1.43
N LEU A 58 20.24 -4.90 -1.43
CA LEU A 58 21.06 -5.53 -2.45
C LEU A 58 20.25 -6.63 -3.14
N VAL A 59 20.40 -6.73 -4.46
CA VAL A 59 19.84 -7.82 -5.26
C VAL A 59 20.85 -8.23 -6.32
N GLU A 60 20.99 -9.53 -6.56
CA GLU A 60 21.78 -10.01 -7.70
C GLU A 60 21.11 -9.62 -9.01
N ARG A 61 21.88 -9.26 -10.04
CA ARG A 61 21.33 -8.81 -11.34
C ARG A 61 20.29 -9.76 -11.92
N ARG A 62 20.52 -11.08 -11.81
CA ARG A 62 19.62 -12.14 -12.28
C ARG A 62 18.32 -12.27 -11.48
N GLY A 63 18.30 -11.78 -10.24
CA GLY A 63 17.16 -11.81 -9.32
C GLY A 63 16.28 -10.57 -9.38
N ILE A 64 16.61 -9.59 -10.22
CA ILE A 64 15.79 -8.39 -10.41
C ILE A 64 14.45 -8.78 -11.03
N ILE A 65 13.38 -8.25 -10.44
CA ILE A 65 12.00 -8.39 -10.92
C ILE A 65 11.59 -7.02 -11.47
N ASP A 66 11.48 -6.91 -12.79
CA ASP A 66 11.19 -5.65 -13.50
C ASP A 66 9.93 -5.72 -14.38
N GLY A 67 9.19 -6.84 -14.33
CA GLY A 67 7.98 -7.03 -15.14
C GLY A 67 8.23 -7.44 -16.59
N SER A 68 9.47 -7.42 -17.08
CA SER A 68 9.81 -7.75 -18.47
C SER A 68 9.42 -9.17 -18.90
N LYS A 69 9.22 -10.08 -17.93
CA LYS A 69 8.83 -11.48 -18.12
C LYS A 69 7.31 -11.71 -18.09
N ILE A 70 6.52 -10.69 -17.78
CA ILE A 70 5.05 -10.78 -17.76
C ILE A 70 4.54 -11.02 -19.17
N ARG A 71 3.58 -11.92 -19.32
CA ARG A 71 2.96 -12.25 -20.62
C ARG A 71 1.45 -12.45 -20.45
N PRO A 72 0.66 -12.32 -21.53
CA PRO A 72 -0.74 -12.72 -21.52
C PRO A 72 -0.90 -14.16 -21.02
N GLY A 73 -1.90 -14.39 -20.17
CA GLY A 73 -2.13 -15.66 -19.47
C GLY A 73 -1.50 -15.74 -18.08
N ASP A 74 -0.66 -14.78 -17.68
CA ASP A 74 -0.15 -14.71 -16.31
C ASP A 74 -1.26 -14.31 -15.32
N VAL A 75 -1.12 -14.75 -14.08
CA VAL A 75 -2.10 -14.56 -13.00
C VAL A 75 -1.69 -13.37 -12.14
N ILE A 76 -2.69 -12.56 -11.78
CA ILE A 76 -2.51 -11.44 -10.85
C ILE A 76 -2.96 -11.88 -9.46
N LEU A 77 -2.03 -11.86 -8.51
CA LEU A 77 -2.25 -12.18 -7.11
C LEU A 77 -2.24 -10.92 -6.25
N GLY A 78 -3.31 -10.68 -5.50
CA GLY A 78 -3.43 -9.58 -4.56
C GLY A 78 -3.12 -10.03 -3.13
N LEU A 79 -2.22 -9.30 -2.46
CA LEU A 79 -1.94 -9.44 -1.04
C LEU A 79 -2.72 -8.39 -0.27
N GLU A 80 -3.45 -8.84 0.75
CA GLU A 80 -4.36 -7.98 1.51
C GLU A 80 -3.62 -6.81 2.18
N SER A 81 -4.18 -5.61 2.05
CA SER A 81 -3.88 -4.45 2.90
C SER A 81 -4.60 -4.57 4.24
N ASN A 82 -4.30 -3.68 5.18
CA ASN A 82 -4.94 -3.63 6.48
C ASN A 82 -5.72 -2.33 6.73
N GLY A 83 -5.88 -1.48 5.70
CA GLY A 83 -6.49 -0.16 5.78
C GLY A 83 -6.01 0.72 4.62
N LEU A 84 -6.01 2.03 4.81
CA LEU A 84 -5.57 3.02 3.81
C LEU A 84 -4.06 2.96 3.53
N HIS A 85 -3.30 2.35 4.43
CA HIS A 85 -1.83 2.41 4.45
C HIS A 85 -1.35 3.85 4.66
N THR A 86 -0.76 4.46 3.64
CA THR A 86 -0.12 5.80 3.72
C THR A 86 -0.59 6.73 2.59
N ASN A 87 -1.66 6.36 1.86
CA ASN A 87 -2.16 7.13 0.71
C ASN A 87 -3.66 7.39 0.84
N GLY A 88 -4.15 8.44 0.15
CA GLY A 88 -5.57 8.83 0.16
C GLY A 88 -6.05 9.54 1.42
N TYR A 89 -5.15 9.95 2.33
CA TYR A 89 -5.52 10.58 3.60
C TYR A 89 -6.20 11.94 3.43
N SER A 90 -5.88 12.71 2.39
CA SER A 90 -6.57 13.98 2.14
C SER A 90 -8.07 13.75 1.87
N LEU A 91 -8.40 12.85 0.95
CA LEU A 91 -9.78 12.49 0.65
C LEU A 91 -10.49 11.82 1.84
N ALA A 92 -9.79 10.93 2.55
CA ALA A 92 -10.34 10.29 3.74
C ALA A 92 -10.67 11.29 4.85
N ARG A 93 -9.80 12.27 5.13
CA ARG A 93 -10.05 13.34 6.11
C ARG A 93 -11.22 14.22 5.69
N GLU A 94 -11.30 14.59 4.41
CA GLU A 94 -12.40 15.40 3.89
C GLU A 94 -13.76 14.71 4.09
N VAL A 95 -13.84 13.41 3.78
CA VAL A 95 -15.08 12.65 4.00
C VAL A 95 -15.38 12.48 5.49
N LEU A 96 -14.42 11.97 6.28
CA LEU A 96 -14.67 11.58 7.67
C LEU A 96 -14.85 12.79 8.60
N PHE A 97 -14.03 13.82 8.45
CA PHE A 97 -14.00 14.98 9.36
C PHE A 97 -14.71 16.20 8.75
N GLY A 98 -14.63 16.37 7.43
CA GLY A 98 -15.32 17.44 6.71
C GLY A 98 -16.81 17.16 6.56
N LYS A 99 -17.18 16.11 5.82
CA LYS A 99 -18.58 15.77 5.51
C LYS A 99 -19.30 15.12 6.69
N MET A 100 -18.74 14.03 7.23
CA MET A 100 -19.37 13.26 8.31
C MET A 100 -19.20 13.88 9.70
N ARG A 101 -18.34 14.91 9.84
CA ARG A 101 -18.05 15.60 11.12
C ARG A 101 -17.66 14.66 12.26
N LEU A 102 -17.05 13.51 11.95
CA LEU A 102 -16.54 12.60 12.98
C LEU A 102 -15.33 13.22 13.69
N LYS A 103 -15.06 12.75 14.89
CA LYS A 103 -13.81 13.02 15.63
C LYS A 103 -12.93 11.78 15.54
N VAL A 104 -11.65 11.95 15.85
CA VAL A 104 -10.71 10.81 15.94
C VAL A 104 -11.17 9.74 16.95
N SER A 105 -11.92 10.14 17.99
CA SER A 105 -12.50 9.25 19.00
C SER A 105 -13.88 8.68 18.63
N SER A 106 -14.48 9.13 17.52
CA SER A 106 -15.74 8.56 17.03
C SER A 106 -15.52 7.13 16.53
N HIS A 107 -16.57 6.32 16.55
CA HIS A 107 -16.55 4.98 15.96
C HIS A 107 -17.17 5.01 14.57
N LEU A 108 -16.59 4.26 13.64
CA LEU A 108 -17.21 4.01 12.34
C LEU A 108 -18.39 3.06 12.51
N LYS A 109 -19.41 3.18 11.66
CA LYS A 109 -20.62 2.35 11.73
C LYS A 109 -20.28 0.86 11.68
N GLY A 110 -20.53 0.16 12.80
CA GLY A 110 -20.23 -1.26 12.98
C GLY A 110 -18.73 -1.60 13.00
N SER A 111 -17.88 -0.64 13.37
CA SER A 111 -16.51 -0.86 13.82
C SER A 111 -16.47 -0.88 15.34
N THR A 112 -15.64 -1.76 15.92
CA THR A 112 -15.34 -1.77 17.36
C THR A 112 -14.19 -0.85 17.73
N ILE A 113 -13.49 -0.29 16.73
CA ILE A 113 -12.39 0.65 16.92
C ILE A 113 -12.77 2.04 16.42
N THR A 114 -12.08 3.04 16.94
CA THR A 114 -12.26 4.45 16.62
C THR A 114 -11.75 4.80 15.21
N VAL A 115 -12.17 5.95 14.68
CA VAL A 115 -11.68 6.50 13.40
C VAL A 115 -10.17 6.70 13.46
N GLY A 116 -9.65 7.21 14.57
CA GLY A 116 -8.21 7.40 14.77
C GLY A 116 -7.45 6.07 14.70
N GLU A 117 -7.93 5.03 15.37
CA GLU A 117 -7.31 3.70 15.31
C GLU A 117 -7.39 3.07 13.92
N GLU A 118 -8.49 3.25 13.19
CA GLU A 118 -8.64 2.76 11.81
C GLU A 118 -7.69 3.47 10.84
N LEU A 119 -7.55 4.80 10.97
CA LEU A 119 -6.66 5.59 10.13
C LEU A 119 -5.19 5.36 10.48
N LEU A 120 -4.83 5.21 11.75
CA LEU A 120 -3.44 5.04 12.19
C LEU A 120 -2.93 3.59 12.14
N ARG A 121 -3.65 2.68 11.46
CA ARG A 121 -3.16 1.32 11.23
C ARG A 121 -1.84 1.35 10.48
N VAL A 122 -0.82 0.74 11.09
CA VAL A 122 0.54 0.69 10.54
C VAL A 122 0.53 0.03 9.15
N HIS A 123 1.12 0.71 8.16
CA HIS A 123 1.27 0.18 6.81
C HIS A 123 1.99 -1.18 6.84
N LYS A 124 1.32 -2.20 6.30
CA LYS A 124 1.81 -3.58 6.31
C LYS A 124 3.16 -3.72 5.58
N ASN A 125 4.12 -4.34 6.26
CA ASN A 125 5.39 -4.74 5.64
C ASN A 125 5.22 -6.10 4.92
N TYR A 126 5.41 -6.10 3.60
CA TYR A 126 5.31 -7.32 2.78
C TYR A 126 6.64 -8.06 2.62
N GLN A 127 7.78 -7.45 2.98
CA GLN A 127 9.10 -8.03 2.74
C GLN A 127 9.29 -9.41 3.39
N PRO A 128 8.88 -9.67 4.65
CA PRO A 128 9.11 -10.98 5.27
C PRO A 128 8.33 -12.12 4.59
N LEU A 129 7.23 -11.77 3.93
CA LEU A 129 6.41 -12.71 3.18
C LEU A 129 7.01 -12.96 1.78
N LEU A 130 7.41 -11.89 1.09
CA LEU A 130 8.04 -11.95 -0.23
C LEU A 130 9.39 -12.69 -0.18
N ALA A 131 10.16 -12.54 0.90
CA ALA A 131 11.45 -13.21 1.09
C ALA A 131 11.35 -14.75 1.12
N LYS A 132 10.15 -15.32 1.31
CA LYS A 132 9.91 -16.77 1.33
C LYS A 132 9.68 -17.37 -0.05
N ILE A 133 9.56 -16.52 -1.08
CA ILE A 133 9.21 -16.97 -2.42
C ILE A 133 10.47 -17.40 -3.18
N PRO A 134 10.43 -18.57 -3.86
CA PRO A 134 11.53 -18.99 -4.72
C PRO A 134 11.84 -17.94 -5.79
N SER A 135 13.15 -17.68 -5.97
CA SER A 135 13.62 -16.79 -7.02
C SER A 135 13.09 -17.22 -8.39
N GLY A 136 12.64 -16.26 -9.20
CA GLY A 136 12.11 -16.49 -10.54
C GLY A 136 10.62 -16.88 -10.61
N MET A 137 9.97 -17.19 -9.49
CA MET A 137 8.52 -17.48 -9.47
C MET A 137 7.67 -16.24 -9.74
N ILE A 138 8.07 -15.09 -9.18
CA ILE A 138 7.39 -13.82 -9.40
C ILE A 138 7.99 -13.11 -10.62
N LYS A 139 7.13 -12.74 -11.55
CA LYS A 139 7.47 -12.03 -12.79
C LYS A 139 7.36 -10.52 -12.65
N GLY A 140 6.51 -10.05 -11.75
CA GLY A 140 6.30 -8.63 -11.45
C GLY A 140 5.73 -8.40 -10.06
N LEU A 141 6.09 -7.26 -9.45
CA LEU A 141 5.57 -6.80 -8.17
C LEU A 141 5.14 -5.33 -8.29
N ALA A 142 3.91 -5.02 -7.88
CA ALA A 142 3.43 -3.65 -7.80
C ALA A 142 2.97 -3.34 -6.37
N HIS A 143 3.61 -2.38 -5.73
CA HIS A 143 3.17 -1.85 -4.44
C HIS A 143 2.03 -0.86 -4.70
N ILE A 144 0.85 -1.15 -4.16
CA ILE A 144 -0.34 -0.33 -4.37
C ILE A 144 -0.31 0.85 -3.39
N THR A 145 0.13 2.00 -3.90
CA THR A 145 0.33 3.24 -3.14
C THR A 145 -0.55 4.35 -3.73
N GLY A 146 -0.04 5.58 -3.90
CA GLY A 146 -0.75 6.65 -4.59
C GLY A 146 -1.05 6.25 -6.04
N GLY A 147 -2.26 6.53 -6.51
CA GLY A 147 -2.73 6.07 -7.82
C GLY A 147 -3.37 4.66 -7.82
N GLY A 148 -3.39 3.99 -6.66
CA GLY A 148 -4.17 2.78 -6.45
C GLY A 148 -3.80 1.64 -7.40
N LEU A 149 -4.75 0.74 -7.69
CA LEU A 149 -4.49 -0.36 -8.63
C LEU A 149 -4.33 0.16 -10.07
N ILE A 150 -5.03 1.24 -10.40
CA ILE A 150 -5.10 1.78 -11.76
C ILE A 150 -3.74 2.28 -12.23
N ASP A 151 -3.04 3.08 -11.43
CA ASP A 151 -1.79 3.74 -11.86
C ASP A 151 -0.52 2.96 -11.48
N ASN A 152 -0.59 2.05 -10.49
CA ASN A 152 0.59 1.30 -10.05
C ASN A 152 0.86 0.05 -10.90
N LEU A 153 -0.17 -0.66 -11.38
CA LEU A 153 0.03 -1.85 -12.21
C LEU A 153 0.69 -1.56 -13.57
N PRO A 154 0.29 -0.52 -14.33
CA PRO A 154 0.90 -0.20 -15.62
C PRO A 154 2.40 -0.02 -15.59
N ARG A 155 2.96 0.42 -14.44
CA ARG A 155 4.39 0.69 -14.26
C ARG A 155 5.26 -0.56 -14.40
N ILE A 156 4.67 -1.74 -14.26
CA ILE A 156 5.38 -3.03 -14.39
C ILE A 156 4.93 -3.84 -15.61
N LEU A 157 3.96 -3.36 -16.39
CA LEU A 157 3.44 -4.11 -17.53
C LEU A 157 4.29 -3.86 -18.79
N PRO A 158 4.58 -4.90 -19.57
CA PRO A 158 5.01 -4.73 -20.96
C PRO A 158 3.92 -4.01 -21.77
N ALA A 159 4.33 -3.24 -22.79
CA ALA A 159 3.43 -2.41 -23.59
C ALA A 159 2.28 -3.16 -24.29
N ASN A 160 2.40 -4.48 -24.47
CA ASN A 160 1.42 -5.34 -25.12
C ASN A 160 0.51 -6.11 -24.14
N CYS A 161 0.53 -5.75 -22.84
CA CYS A 161 -0.17 -6.47 -21.78
C CYS A 161 -1.11 -5.51 -21.02
N ASP A 162 -2.35 -5.92 -20.81
CA ASP A 162 -3.27 -5.25 -19.88
C ASP A 162 -3.46 -6.10 -18.62
N ALA A 163 -3.61 -5.45 -17.47
CA ALA A 163 -4.02 -6.08 -16.22
C ALA A 163 -5.54 -6.02 -16.08
N VAL A 164 -6.21 -7.18 -16.18
CA VAL A 164 -7.66 -7.29 -16.00
C VAL A 164 -7.93 -7.68 -14.55
N ILE A 165 -8.56 -6.79 -13.79
CA ILE A 165 -8.82 -6.94 -12.35
C ILE A 165 -10.30 -7.23 -12.12
N GLU A 166 -10.59 -8.34 -11.46
CA GLU A 166 -11.95 -8.77 -11.11
C GLU A 166 -12.29 -8.25 -9.71
N THR A 167 -12.94 -7.09 -9.61
CA THR A 167 -13.10 -6.37 -8.33
C THR A 167 -13.97 -7.10 -7.29
N LYS A 168 -14.77 -8.07 -7.73
CA LYS A 168 -15.58 -8.95 -6.88
C LYS A 168 -14.82 -10.15 -6.31
N SER A 169 -13.56 -10.36 -6.71
CA SER A 169 -12.75 -11.52 -6.30
C SER A 169 -12.18 -11.42 -4.87
N TRP A 170 -12.24 -10.24 -4.23
CA TRP A 170 -11.91 -10.08 -2.82
C TRP A 170 -12.94 -9.23 -2.08
N ARG A 171 -12.86 -9.29 -0.75
CA ARG A 171 -13.69 -8.46 0.12
C ARG A 171 -12.98 -7.13 0.37
N VAL A 172 -13.49 -6.06 -0.25
CA VAL A 172 -13.06 -4.69 0.04
C VAL A 172 -13.30 -4.36 1.53
N PRO A 173 -12.29 -3.86 2.26
CA PRO A 173 -12.44 -3.42 3.66
C PRO A 173 -13.53 -2.37 3.84
N ARG A 174 -14.17 -2.39 5.02
CA ARG A 174 -15.35 -1.57 5.31
C ARG A 174 -15.08 -0.07 5.17
N ILE A 175 -13.92 0.40 5.62
CA ILE A 175 -13.55 1.81 5.56
C ILE A 175 -13.71 2.39 4.15
N PHE A 176 -13.30 1.67 3.10
CA PHE A 176 -13.44 2.15 1.73
C PHE A 176 -14.90 2.26 1.29
N ARG A 177 -15.77 1.35 1.74
CA ARG A 177 -17.21 1.43 1.45
C ARG A 177 -17.85 2.64 2.13
N ILE A 178 -17.47 2.92 3.38
CA ILE A 178 -17.93 4.12 4.10
C ILE A 178 -17.46 5.37 3.36
N LEU A 179 -16.16 5.45 3.02
CA LEU A 179 -15.61 6.58 2.29
C LEU A 179 -16.32 6.78 0.94
N GLN A 180 -16.58 5.71 0.21
CA GLN A 180 -17.28 5.76 -1.07
C GLN A 180 -18.71 6.31 -0.92
N GLN A 181 -19.48 5.74 0.00
CA GLN A 181 -20.90 6.08 0.19
C GLN A 181 -21.08 7.49 0.74
N GLU A 182 -20.38 7.82 1.82
CA GLU A 182 -20.49 9.11 2.51
C GLU A 182 -19.78 10.23 1.74
N GLY A 183 -18.78 9.87 0.93
CA GLY A 183 -18.09 10.78 0.03
C GLY A 183 -18.82 11.03 -1.29
N ASN A 184 -19.77 10.17 -1.68
CA ASN A 184 -20.33 10.08 -3.04
C ASN A 184 -19.23 10.00 -4.10
N ILE A 185 -18.30 9.07 -3.92
CA ILE A 185 -17.10 8.90 -4.77
C ILE A 185 -17.36 7.81 -5.81
N GLU A 186 -17.05 8.10 -7.06
CA GLU A 186 -17.20 7.14 -8.14
C GLU A 186 -16.30 5.91 -7.94
N SER A 187 -16.77 4.74 -8.35
CA SER A 187 -16.02 3.49 -8.14
C SER A 187 -14.63 3.54 -8.79
N HIS A 188 -14.52 4.14 -9.97
CA HIS A 188 -13.22 4.30 -10.64
C HIS A 188 -12.25 5.16 -9.82
N GLU A 189 -12.71 6.30 -9.29
CA GLU A 189 -11.89 7.18 -8.43
C GLU A 189 -11.46 6.48 -7.15
N MET A 190 -12.33 5.66 -6.54
CA MET A 190 -11.97 4.86 -5.36
C MET A 190 -10.76 3.94 -5.64
N TYR A 191 -10.73 3.29 -6.79
CA TYR A 191 -9.63 2.40 -7.21
C TYR A 191 -8.38 3.14 -7.70
N GLN A 192 -8.50 4.42 -8.05
CA GLN A 192 -7.38 5.28 -8.37
C GLN A 192 -6.76 5.92 -7.11
N VAL A 193 -7.56 6.24 -6.10
CA VAL A 193 -7.04 6.91 -4.89
C VAL A 193 -6.57 5.90 -3.85
N PHE A 194 -7.34 4.83 -3.65
CA PHE A 194 -7.12 3.87 -2.58
C PHE A 194 -6.65 2.51 -3.08
N ASN A 195 -6.04 1.75 -2.18
CA ASN A 195 -5.62 0.38 -2.43
C ASN A 195 -6.80 -0.63 -2.45
N MET A 196 -8.00 -0.21 -2.01
CA MET A 196 -9.24 -1.00 -2.02
C MET A 196 -9.18 -2.38 -1.36
N GLY A 197 -8.20 -2.60 -0.48
CA GLY A 197 -7.97 -3.88 0.20
C GLY A 197 -6.79 -4.68 -0.31
N ILE A 198 -6.13 -4.25 -1.39
CA ILE A 198 -4.96 -4.92 -1.96
C ILE A 198 -3.76 -3.98 -1.84
N GLY A 199 -2.81 -4.29 -0.95
CA GLY A 199 -1.65 -3.42 -0.74
C GLY A 199 -0.44 -3.78 -1.58
N MET A 200 -0.37 -5.00 -2.09
CA MET A 200 0.71 -5.46 -2.96
C MET A 200 0.14 -6.43 -3.98
N VAL A 201 0.62 -6.36 -5.22
CA VAL A 201 0.29 -7.29 -6.28
C VAL A 201 1.54 -8.06 -6.70
N ALA A 202 1.40 -9.36 -6.91
CA ALA A 202 2.40 -10.22 -7.52
C ALA A 202 1.84 -10.86 -8.80
N ILE A 203 2.61 -10.83 -9.87
CA ILE A 203 2.27 -11.47 -11.15
C ILE A 203 3.11 -12.73 -11.30
N VAL A 204 2.47 -13.87 -11.56
CA VAL A 204 3.10 -15.20 -11.67
C VAL A 204 2.56 -15.94 -12.88
N ALA A 205 3.28 -16.98 -13.33
CA ALA A 205 2.74 -17.90 -14.34
C ALA A 205 1.51 -18.65 -13.79
N GLU A 206 0.55 -18.99 -14.67
CA GLU A 206 -0.62 -19.79 -14.29
C GLU A 206 -0.23 -21.11 -13.59
N GLY A 207 0.80 -21.80 -14.09
CA GLY A 207 1.31 -23.04 -13.49
C GLY A 207 1.86 -22.89 -12.06
N ASP A 208 2.30 -21.70 -11.68
CA ASP A 208 2.82 -21.40 -10.34
C ASP A 208 1.77 -20.80 -9.40
N ALA A 209 0.58 -20.45 -9.91
CA ALA A 209 -0.41 -19.64 -9.20
C ALA A 209 -0.81 -20.25 -7.85
N ASN A 210 -1.17 -21.53 -7.80
CA ASN A 210 -1.61 -22.20 -6.57
C ASN A 210 -0.51 -22.23 -5.50
N ARG A 211 0.73 -22.48 -5.92
CA ARG A 211 1.89 -22.49 -5.01
C ARG A 211 2.17 -21.09 -4.48
N ALA A 212 2.16 -20.09 -5.35
CA ALA A 212 2.37 -18.70 -4.97
C ALA A 212 1.26 -18.19 -4.04
N ILE A 213 -0.01 -18.54 -4.29
CA ILE A 213 -1.16 -18.23 -3.42
C ILE A 213 -0.92 -18.76 -2.01
N SER A 214 -0.50 -20.02 -1.87
CA SER A 214 -0.24 -20.64 -0.57
C SER A 214 0.89 -19.94 0.18
N LEU A 215 2.03 -19.68 -0.49
CA LEU A 215 3.21 -19.06 0.12
C LEU A 215 2.97 -17.59 0.50
N LEU A 216 2.26 -16.84 -0.34
CA LEU A 216 1.96 -15.41 -0.13
C LEU A 216 0.69 -15.17 0.69
N ARG A 217 -0.13 -16.20 0.94
CA ARG A 217 -1.49 -16.04 1.47
C ARG A 217 -2.28 -14.99 0.66
N ALA A 218 -2.08 -15.02 -0.66
CA ALA A 218 -2.66 -14.07 -1.60
C ALA A 218 -4.00 -14.58 -2.15
N LYS A 219 -4.72 -13.71 -2.86
CA LYS A 219 -5.91 -14.06 -3.62
C LYS A 219 -5.65 -13.85 -5.10
N ARG A 220 -6.18 -14.73 -5.95
CA ARG A 220 -6.27 -14.44 -7.39
C ARG A 220 -7.26 -13.28 -7.56
N ILE A 221 -6.80 -12.18 -8.13
CA ILE A 221 -7.62 -10.98 -8.34
C ILE A 221 -7.81 -10.61 -9.80
N GLY A 222 -7.24 -11.38 -10.71
CA GLY A 222 -7.27 -11.07 -12.11
C GLY A 222 -6.24 -11.86 -12.92
N ARG A 223 -6.01 -11.40 -14.14
CA ARG A 223 -5.08 -11.99 -15.10
C ARG A 223 -4.50 -10.92 -16.02
N ILE A 224 -3.43 -11.28 -16.70
CA ILE A 224 -2.82 -10.48 -17.76
C ILE A 224 -3.42 -10.90 -19.10
N ASP A 225 -3.98 -9.96 -19.83
CA ASP A 225 -4.49 -10.14 -21.19
C ASP A 225 -3.62 -9.37 -22.20
N ARG A 226 -3.82 -9.63 -23.51
CA ARG A 226 -3.21 -8.80 -24.56
C ARG A 226 -3.83 -7.42 -24.53
N GLY A 227 -3.02 -6.37 -24.64
CA GLY A 227 -3.51 -5.01 -24.49
C GLY A 227 -2.47 -3.93 -24.77
N ALA A 228 -2.64 -2.78 -24.13
CA ALA A 228 -1.89 -1.54 -24.39
C ALA A 228 -1.19 -0.99 -23.13
N GLY A 229 -0.94 -1.81 -22.11
CA GLY A 229 -0.26 -1.38 -20.88
C GLY A 229 -1.18 -0.75 -19.85
N LYS A 230 -2.46 -1.13 -19.80
CA LYS A 230 -3.49 -0.51 -18.95
C LYS A 230 -4.02 -1.46 -17.88
N THR A 231 -4.64 -0.89 -16.86
CA THR A 231 -5.45 -1.62 -15.88
C THR A 231 -6.92 -1.52 -16.25
N LEU A 232 -7.60 -2.66 -16.39
CA LEU A 232 -9.03 -2.75 -16.70
C LEU A 232 -9.76 -3.31 -15.47
N LEU A 233 -10.71 -2.56 -14.93
CA LEU A 233 -11.52 -2.99 -13.79
C LEU A 233 -12.81 -3.65 -14.27
N MET A 234 -13.04 -4.87 -13.81
CA MET A 234 -14.27 -5.64 -14.05
C MET A 234 -15.12 -5.59 -12.76
N PHE A 235 -16.22 -4.85 -12.83
CA PHE A 235 -17.10 -4.58 -11.68
C PHE A 235 -18.13 -5.67 -11.40
#